data_AF-A0A0H2M970-F1
#
_entry.id   AF-A0A0H2M970-F1
#
_cell.length_a   1.000
_cell.length_b   1.000
_cell.length_c   1.000
_cell.angle_alpha   90.00
_cell.angle_beta   90.00
_cell.angle_gamma   90.00
#
_symmetry.space_group_name_H-M   'P 1'
#
loop_
_entity.id
_entity.type
_entity.pdbx_description
1 polymer ?
#
loop_
_entity_poly.entity_id
_entity_poly.type
_entity_poly.pdbx_seq_one_letter_code
_entity_poly.pdbx_strand_id
1 'polypeptide(L)'
;MSIFKSVASAALVAGFVSGCATVRQQDLDAWVGAPVEALDAHPLFLTMPVYRAQTASGVETRNYVNSREVEQCFTSHGARRGDGKYVSHTAFTTCSESSVACNNLFYIQGGKVIRYVPTGACYTDDSVRPNIGYLTPKPVGQ
;
A
#
# COMPACT_ATOMS: atom_id res chain seq x y z
N MET A 1 57.46 9.33 -5.90
CA MET A 1 56.69 10.53 -5.57
C MET A 1 56.18 11.16 -6.85
N SER A 2 54.88 11.08 -7.12
CA SER A 2 54.18 12.10 -7.91
C SER A 2 52.70 12.00 -7.60
N ILE A 3 52.18 13.10 -7.08
CA ILE A 3 50.84 13.27 -6.51
C ILE A 3 49.95 13.77 -7.64
N PHE A 4 48.95 12.99 -8.05
CA PHE A 4 47.85 13.51 -8.86
C PHE A 4 46.58 13.50 -8.00
N LYS A 5 46.34 14.65 -7.37
CA LYS A 5 45.05 15.03 -6.80
C LYS A 5 44.15 15.43 -7.97
N SER A 6 43.16 14.61 -8.31
CA SER A 6 42.06 15.01 -9.18
C SER A 6 40.82 15.24 -8.33
N VAL A 7 40.54 16.51 -8.08
CA VAL A 7 39.25 17.01 -7.60
C VAL A 7 38.34 17.11 -8.83
N ALA A 8 37.22 16.40 -8.85
CA ALA A 8 36.19 16.63 -9.86
C ALA A 8 34.78 16.35 -9.30
N SER A 9 34.16 17.45 -8.87
CA SER A 9 32.76 17.80 -9.10
C SER A 9 31.67 16.90 -8.52
N ALA A 10 31.11 17.35 -7.40
CA ALA A 10 29.75 17.02 -6.98
C ALA A 10 28.75 17.49 -8.05
N ALA A 11 28.10 16.56 -8.73
CA ALA A 11 26.96 16.85 -9.59
C ALA A 11 25.71 16.99 -8.69
N LEU A 12 25.35 18.24 -8.37
CA LEU A 12 24.01 18.60 -7.93
C LEU A 12 23.06 18.36 -9.11
N VAL A 13 22.37 17.22 -9.12
CA VAL A 13 21.24 17.02 -10.03
C VAL A 13 20.04 17.74 -9.41
N ALA A 14 19.79 18.96 -9.91
CA ALA A 14 18.62 19.76 -9.59
C ALA A 14 17.35 19.06 -10.09
N GLY A 15 16.33 19.04 -9.23
CA GLY A 15 15.08 18.31 -9.40
C GLY A 15 14.22 18.79 -10.56
N PHE A 16 13.67 17.82 -11.29
CA PHE A 16 12.47 17.99 -12.08
C PHE A 16 11.27 17.71 -11.18
N VAL A 17 10.61 18.76 -10.70
CA VAL A 17 9.31 18.64 -10.00
C VAL A 17 8.22 18.53 -11.07
N SER A 18 8.04 17.34 -11.63
CA SER A 18 6.76 16.99 -12.26
C SER A 18 5.82 16.57 -11.14
N GLY A 19 4.72 17.30 -10.94
CA GLY A 19 3.64 16.96 -10.01
C GLY A 19 2.84 15.71 -10.43
N CYS A 20 3.53 14.61 -10.71
CA CYS A 20 2.96 13.28 -10.78
C CYS A 20 2.68 12.83 -9.35
N ALA A 21 1.55 12.16 -9.13
CA ALA A 21 1.16 11.63 -7.83
C ALA A 21 2.37 10.91 -7.19
N THR A 22 2.90 11.48 -6.11
CA THR A 22 4.22 11.13 -5.60
C THR A 22 4.05 10.00 -4.60
N VAL A 23 4.32 8.78 -5.02
CA VAL A 23 4.48 7.64 -4.11
C VAL A 23 5.89 7.70 -3.54
N ARG A 24 6.02 7.81 -2.21
CA ARG A 24 7.30 7.90 -1.51
C ARG A 24 7.65 6.53 -0.93
N GLN A 25 8.83 6.01 -1.29
CA GLN A 25 9.26 4.67 -0.87
C GLN A 25 9.25 4.48 0.66
N GLN A 26 9.65 5.51 1.41
CA GLN A 26 9.63 5.51 2.87
C GLN A 26 8.23 5.26 3.48
N ASP A 27 7.16 5.63 2.79
CA ASP A 27 5.79 5.37 3.24
C ASP A 27 5.40 3.92 2.98
N LEU A 28 5.92 3.32 1.89
CA LEU A 28 5.72 1.91 1.57
C LEU A 28 6.46 1.00 2.52
N ASP A 29 7.74 1.32 2.76
CA ASP A 29 8.62 0.53 3.61
C ASP A 29 8.17 0.55 5.08
N ALA A 30 7.54 1.65 5.52
CA ALA A 30 6.98 1.75 6.87
C ALA A 30 5.94 0.66 7.18
N TRP A 31 5.25 0.13 6.15
CA TRP A 31 4.27 -0.95 6.32
C TRP A 31 4.91 -2.33 6.44
N VAL A 32 6.14 -2.55 6.01
CA VAL A 32 6.74 -3.89 6.04
C VAL A 32 6.90 -4.36 7.49
N GLY A 33 6.34 -5.53 7.81
CA GLY A 33 6.32 -6.10 9.15
C GLY A 33 5.22 -5.57 10.06
N ALA A 34 4.48 -4.54 9.63
CA ALA A 34 3.31 -4.05 10.36
C ALA A 34 2.23 -5.13 10.44
N PRO A 35 1.53 -5.24 11.58
CA PRO A 35 0.43 -6.18 11.75
C PRO A 35 -0.74 -5.80 10.84
N VAL A 36 -1.47 -6.80 10.34
CA VAL A 36 -2.65 -6.58 9.48
C VAL A 36 -3.72 -5.76 10.19
N GLU A 37 -3.82 -5.87 11.51
CA GLU A 37 -4.71 -5.09 12.36
C GLU A 37 -4.42 -3.58 12.26
N ALA A 38 -3.18 -3.18 11.94
CA ALA A 38 -2.85 -1.78 11.70
C ALA A 38 -3.51 -1.24 10.42
N LEU A 39 -3.77 -2.09 9.41
CA LEU A 39 -4.57 -1.71 8.24
C LEU A 39 -6.05 -1.58 8.61
N ASP A 40 -6.55 -2.54 9.38
CA ASP A 40 -7.96 -2.59 9.79
C ASP A 40 -8.34 -1.45 10.74
N ALA A 41 -7.37 -0.87 11.45
CA ALA A 41 -7.55 0.31 12.30
C ALA A 41 -7.13 1.63 11.63
N HIS A 42 -6.57 1.59 10.41
CA HIS A 42 -6.00 2.78 9.79
C HIS A 42 -7.09 3.77 9.35
N PRO A 43 -7.03 5.06 9.77
CA PRO A 43 -8.07 6.03 9.46
C PRO A 43 -8.37 6.17 7.96
N LEU A 44 -7.34 6.13 7.11
CA LEU A 44 -7.52 6.19 5.66
C LEU A 44 -8.24 4.95 5.11
N PHE A 45 -7.73 3.75 5.45
CA PHE A 45 -8.19 2.50 4.84
C PHE A 45 -9.58 2.08 5.32
N LEU A 46 -9.97 2.46 6.53
CA LEU A 46 -11.33 2.29 7.05
C LEU A 46 -12.42 2.95 6.19
N THR A 47 -12.07 4.00 5.44
CA THR A 47 -13.04 4.71 4.59
C THR A 47 -13.26 4.04 3.23
N MET A 48 -12.39 3.09 2.86
CA MET A 48 -12.37 2.48 1.54
C MET A 48 -12.99 1.07 1.55
N PRO A 49 -13.67 0.65 0.48
CA PRO A 49 -13.90 -0.76 0.20
C PRO A 49 -12.58 -1.54 0.22
N VAL A 50 -12.62 -2.76 0.76
CA VAL A 50 -11.51 -3.71 0.67
C VAL A 50 -11.95 -4.93 -0.13
N TYR A 51 -11.12 -5.30 -1.10
CA TYR A 51 -11.26 -6.55 -1.84
C TYR A 51 -10.08 -7.46 -1.52
N ARG A 52 -10.31 -8.77 -1.46
CA ARG A 52 -9.33 -9.72 -0.95
C ARG A 52 -9.15 -10.88 -1.93
N ALA A 53 -7.92 -11.35 -2.08
CA ALA A 53 -7.61 -12.63 -2.71
C ALA A 53 -6.59 -13.37 -1.83
N GLN A 54 -6.55 -14.70 -1.93
CA GLN A 54 -5.57 -15.50 -1.21
C GLN A 54 -5.01 -16.59 -2.13
N THR A 55 -3.69 -16.73 -2.11
CA THR A 55 -3.01 -17.82 -2.84
C THR A 55 -3.08 -19.12 -2.04
N ALA A 56 -2.84 -20.25 -2.70
CA ALA A 56 -2.77 -21.56 -2.02
C ALA A 56 -1.67 -21.62 -0.94
N SER A 57 -0.62 -20.80 -1.06
CA SER A 57 0.46 -20.68 -0.06
C SER A 57 0.10 -19.82 1.15
N GLY A 58 -1.13 -19.28 1.20
CA GLY A 58 -1.62 -18.46 2.31
C GLY A 58 -1.25 -16.98 2.23
N VAL A 59 -0.58 -16.53 1.16
CA VAL A 59 -0.37 -15.09 0.91
C VAL A 59 -1.71 -14.46 0.56
N GLU A 60 -2.16 -13.54 1.40
CA GLU A 60 -3.34 -12.71 1.19
C GLU A 60 -2.94 -11.43 0.45
N THR A 61 -3.78 -10.98 -0.49
CA THR A 61 -3.69 -9.66 -1.11
C THR A 61 -4.96 -8.88 -0.77
N ARG A 62 -4.81 -7.66 -0.28
CA ARG A 62 -5.91 -6.71 -0.04
C ARG A 62 -5.76 -5.51 -0.97
N ASN A 63 -6.85 -5.07 -1.58
CA ASN A 63 -6.92 -3.82 -2.33
C ASN A 63 -7.90 -2.88 -1.61
N TYR A 64 -7.39 -1.79 -1.03
CA TYR A 64 -8.23 -0.70 -0.53
C TYR A 64 -8.37 0.35 -1.64
N VAL A 65 -9.60 0.56 -2.14
CA VAL A 65 -9.82 1.39 -3.33
C VAL A 65 -11.18 2.06 -3.29
N ASN A 66 -11.20 3.39 -3.43
CA ASN A 66 -12.43 4.17 -3.48
C ASN A 66 -12.77 4.52 -4.94
N SER A 67 -13.24 3.52 -5.70
CA SER A 67 -13.66 3.70 -7.10
C SER A 67 -14.91 2.88 -7.40
N ARG A 68 -15.92 3.56 -7.94
CA ARG A 68 -17.19 2.93 -8.33
C ARG A 68 -16.99 1.90 -9.45
N GLU A 69 -16.10 2.17 -10.40
CA GLU A 69 -15.78 1.27 -11.50
C GLU A 69 -15.16 -0.03 -10.98
N VAL A 70 -14.17 0.09 -10.10
CA VAL A 70 -13.50 -1.06 -9.47
C VAL A 70 -14.50 -1.86 -8.63
N GLU A 71 -15.33 -1.17 -7.84
CA GLU A 71 -16.39 -1.82 -7.06
C GLU A 71 -17.37 -2.60 -7.93
N GLN A 72 -17.80 -2.03 -9.06
CA GLN A 72 -18.69 -2.72 -10.01
C GLN A 72 -18.02 -3.95 -10.62
N CYS A 73 -16.72 -3.87 -10.95
CA CYS A 73 -15.97 -5.03 -11.44
C CYS A 73 -15.97 -6.16 -10.41
N PHE A 74 -15.57 -5.88 -9.15
CA PHE A 74 -15.57 -6.88 -8.09
C PHE A 74 -16.96 -7.44 -7.78
N THR A 75 -18.00 -6.59 -7.87
CA THR A 75 -19.40 -7.03 -7.70
C THR A 75 -19.81 -8.03 -8.76
N SER A 76 -19.37 -7.87 -10.02
CA SER A 76 -19.64 -8.84 -11.08
C SER A 76 -18.97 -10.19 -10.83
N HIS A 77 -17.90 -10.22 -10.03
CA HIS A 77 -17.22 -11.41 -9.54
C HIS A 77 -17.69 -11.87 -8.15
N GLY A 78 -18.80 -11.33 -7.65
CA GLY A 78 -19.48 -11.80 -6.44
C GLY A 78 -18.98 -11.22 -5.12
N ALA A 79 -18.02 -10.31 -5.13
CA ALA A 79 -17.58 -9.57 -3.93
C ALA A 79 -18.35 -8.26 -3.78
N ARG A 80 -18.87 -8.01 -2.57
CA ARG A 80 -19.59 -6.78 -2.21
C ARG A 80 -18.82 -6.03 -1.15
N ARG A 81 -18.98 -4.70 -1.13
CA ARG A 81 -18.38 -3.87 -0.09
C ARG A 81 -18.71 -4.41 1.30
N GLY A 82 -17.67 -4.71 2.08
CA GLY A 82 -17.79 -5.14 3.48
C GLY A 82 -18.13 -6.61 3.72
N ASP A 83 -18.25 -7.44 2.68
CA ASP A 83 -18.56 -8.88 2.88
C ASP A 83 -17.36 -9.72 3.35
N GLY A 84 -16.15 -9.14 3.33
CA GLY A 84 -14.91 -9.78 3.77
C GLY A 84 -14.50 -11.00 2.94
N LYS A 85 -15.19 -11.27 1.83
CA LYS A 85 -14.98 -12.48 1.01
C LYS A 85 -13.71 -12.38 0.19
N TYR A 86 -13.12 -13.55 -0.06
CA TYR A 86 -12.05 -13.69 -1.03
C TYR A 86 -12.64 -13.91 -2.43
N VAL A 87 -12.14 -13.17 -3.40
CA VAL A 87 -12.34 -13.46 -4.82
C VAL A 87 -11.21 -14.35 -5.34
N SER A 88 -11.40 -14.90 -6.54
CA SER A 88 -10.32 -15.60 -7.24
C SER A 88 -9.18 -14.63 -7.59
N HIS A 89 -7.96 -15.15 -7.69
CA HIS A 89 -6.81 -14.35 -8.09
C HIS A 89 -7.03 -13.67 -9.45
N THR A 90 -7.60 -14.39 -10.42
CA THR A 90 -7.95 -13.83 -11.73
C THR A 90 -8.91 -12.64 -11.64
N ALA A 91 -9.98 -12.75 -10.85
CA ALA A 91 -10.91 -11.64 -10.66
C ALA A 91 -10.23 -10.43 -10.00
N PHE A 92 -9.38 -10.68 -9.01
CA PHE A 92 -8.64 -9.63 -8.31
C PHE A 92 -7.73 -8.85 -9.24
N THR A 93 -6.93 -9.56 -10.05
CA THR A 93 -6.01 -8.96 -11.01
C THR A 93 -6.77 -8.16 -12.06
N THR A 94 -7.79 -8.75 -12.70
CA THR A 94 -8.62 -8.08 -13.72
C THR A 94 -9.24 -6.78 -13.21
N CYS A 95 -9.79 -6.77 -11.99
CA CYS A 95 -10.46 -5.60 -11.43
C CYS A 95 -9.51 -4.54 -10.87
N SER A 96 -8.27 -4.91 -10.55
CA SER A 96 -7.28 -3.97 -9.99
C SER A 96 -6.37 -3.36 -11.06
N GLU A 97 -6.09 -4.07 -12.17
CA GLU A 97 -5.23 -3.59 -13.26
C GLU A 97 -5.91 -2.61 -14.21
N SER A 98 -7.24 -2.66 -14.32
CA SER A 98 -8.00 -1.92 -15.34
C SER A 98 -8.32 -0.47 -14.99
N SER A 99 -8.03 -0.01 -13.76
CA SER A 99 -8.47 1.30 -13.28
C SER A 99 -7.33 2.29 -13.08
N VAL A 100 -7.57 3.54 -13.50
CA VAL A 100 -6.73 4.70 -13.16
C VAL A 100 -6.84 5.12 -11.69
N ALA A 101 -7.81 4.58 -10.94
CA ALA A 101 -7.96 4.85 -9.51
C ALA A 101 -6.72 4.42 -8.71
N CYS A 102 -6.55 5.00 -7.52
CA CYS A 102 -5.52 4.53 -6.61
C CYS A 102 -5.92 3.19 -5.98
N ASN A 103 -5.25 2.13 -6.41
CA ASN A 103 -5.37 0.79 -5.84
C ASN A 103 -4.28 0.61 -4.78
N ASN A 104 -4.66 0.52 -3.51
CA ASN A 104 -3.71 0.34 -2.41
C ASN A 104 -3.54 -1.16 -2.13
N LEU A 105 -2.56 -1.80 -2.80
CA LEU A 105 -2.36 -3.25 -2.74
C LEU A 105 -1.41 -3.65 -1.60
N PHE A 106 -1.93 -4.37 -0.62
CA PHE A 106 -1.15 -4.96 0.47
C PHE A 106 -1.03 -6.46 0.30
N TYR A 107 0.20 -6.96 0.37
CA TYR A 107 0.50 -8.38 0.45
C TYR A 107 0.76 -8.74 1.91
N ILE A 108 0.06 -9.76 2.40
CA ILE A 108 0.04 -10.15 3.80
C ILE A 108 0.35 -11.63 3.91
N GLN A 109 1.24 -11.98 4.84
CA GLN A 109 1.56 -13.37 5.17
C GLN A 109 1.79 -13.48 6.67
N GLY A 110 1.21 -14.51 7.30
CA GLY A 110 1.33 -14.72 8.74
C GLY A 110 0.82 -13.53 9.57
N GLY A 111 -0.24 -12.84 9.11
CA GLY A 111 -0.83 -11.69 9.80
C GLY A 111 0.00 -10.39 9.71
N LYS A 112 1.06 -10.37 8.89
CA LYS A 112 1.92 -9.18 8.71
C LYS A 112 1.96 -8.74 7.27
N VAL A 113 2.05 -7.44 7.04
CA VAL A 113 2.31 -6.89 5.72
C VAL A 113 3.74 -7.25 5.32
N ILE A 114 3.88 -7.92 4.17
CA ILE A 114 5.17 -8.24 3.57
C ILE A 114 5.52 -7.27 2.44
N ARG A 115 4.53 -6.57 1.88
CA ARG A 115 4.73 -5.55 0.84
C ARG A 115 3.50 -4.64 0.70
N TYR A 116 3.74 -3.36 0.45
CA TYR A 116 2.71 -2.40 0.01
C TYR A 116 3.07 -1.87 -1.40
N VAL A 117 2.15 -2.03 -2.36
CA VAL A 117 2.35 -1.68 -3.78
C VAL A 117 1.15 -0.86 -4.28
N PRO A 118 1.12 0.46 -4.09
CA PRO A 118 0.10 1.29 -4.70
C PRO A 118 0.26 1.28 -6.24
N THR A 119 -0.85 1.18 -6.97
CA THR A 119 -0.89 1.23 -8.43
C THR A 119 -2.00 2.19 -8.91
N GLY A 120 -1.84 2.76 -10.11
CA GLY A 120 -2.73 3.81 -10.63
C GLY A 120 -2.36 5.20 -10.10
N ALA A 121 -3.34 6.10 -9.99
CA ALA A 121 -3.13 7.49 -9.57
C ALA A 121 -3.04 7.64 -8.03
N CYS A 122 -2.00 7.08 -7.43
CA CYS A 122 -1.77 7.11 -5.97
C CYS A 122 -0.82 8.22 -5.52
N TYR A 123 -1.12 8.80 -4.36
CA TYR A 123 -0.24 9.73 -3.66
C TYR A 123 -0.02 9.21 -2.24
N THR A 124 1.22 9.27 -1.74
CA THR A 124 1.49 8.91 -0.35
C THR A 124 2.17 10.06 0.37
N ASP A 125 1.74 10.27 1.61
CA ASP A 125 2.43 11.14 2.56
C ASP A 125 2.52 10.47 3.95
N ASP A 126 2.93 11.25 4.96
CA ASP A 126 3.12 10.74 6.32
C ASP A 126 1.81 10.21 6.91
N SER A 127 0.65 10.65 6.41
CA SER A 127 -0.68 10.21 6.86
C SER A 127 -1.05 8.80 6.42
N VAL A 128 -0.33 8.23 5.44
CA VAL A 128 -0.54 6.86 4.94
C VAL A 128 0.26 5.84 5.75
N ARG A 129 1.21 6.27 6.59
CA ARG A 129 2.07 5.36 7.37
C ARG A 129 1.29 4.68 8.49
N PRO A 130 1.71 3.48 8.93
CA PRO A 130 1.01 2.76 10.00
C PRO A 130 0.88 3.59 11.28
N ASN A 131 -0.33 3.67 11.82
CA ASN A 131 -0.56 4.22 13.15
C ASN A 131 -0.40 3.11 14.21
N ILE A 132 0.84 2.62 14.38
CA ILE A 132 1.16 1.52 15.32
C ILE A 132 0.97 1.95 16.79
N GLY A 133 0.80 3.25 17.06
CA GLY A 133 0.62 3.80 18.41
C GLY A 133 -0.58 3.23 19.18
N TYR A 134 -1.58 2.67 18.49
CA TYR A 134 -2.71 1.96 19.12
C TYR A 134 -2.37 0.55 19.61
N LEU A 135 -1.26 -0.04 19.15
CA LEU A 135 -0.80 -1.39 19.52
C LEU A 135 0.34 -1.37 20.52
N THR A 136 1.01 -0.23 20.75
CA THR A 136 1.87 -0.06 21.91
C THR A 136 0.98 0.10 23.16
N PRO A 137 1.05 -0.82 24.14
CA PRO A 137 0.43 -0.57 25.44
C PRO A 137 0.97 0.76 25.97
N LYS A 138 0.08 1.62 26.46
CA LYS A 138 0.49 2.79 27.25
C LYS A 138 1.41 2.28 28.38
N PRO A 139 2.58 2.90 28.64
CA PRO A 139 3.35 2.56 29.82
C PRO A 139 2.43 2.67 31.04
N VAL A 140 2.22 1.57 31.75
CA VAL A 140 1.51 1.58 33.02
C VAL A 140 2.49 2.19 34.03
N GLY A 141 2.32 3.49 34.32
CA GLY A 141 3.10 4.23 35.32
C GLY A 141 3.73 5.52 34.80
N GLN A 142 2.92 6.59 34.76
CA GLN A 142 3.35 7.95 35.06
C GLN A 142 2.39 8.53 36.09
#